data_AF-A0A7H1MKG6-F1
#
_entry.id   AF-A0A7H1MKG6-F1
#
_cell.length_a   1.000
_cell.length_b   1.000
_cell.length_c   1.000
_cell.angle_alpha   90.00
_cell.angle_beta   90.00
_cell.angle_gamma   90.00
#
_symmetry.space_group_name_H-M   'P 1'
#
loop_
_entity.id
_entity.type
_entity.pdbx_description
1 polymer ?
#
loop_
_entity_poly.entity_id
_entity_poly.type
_entity_poly.pdbx_seq_one_letter_code
_entity_poly.pdbx_strand_id
1 'polypeptide(L)'
;MSNLNLEIKIGEEYFPYEIKDFLSGKTVYKNGQPRIGINPYLPITRQPFTLSHELSHYILHINNNLFQSQNFNSLINDEFNGRNLEEQEADTLVSYIMVNPYAFMRAFALKNN
;
A
#
# COMPACT_ATOMS: atom_id res chain seq x y z
N MET A 1 -6.01 11.44 -23.96
CA MET A 1 -5.84 10.99 -22.58
C MET A 1 -5.45 9.52 -22.65
N SER A 2 -4.24 9.15 -22.22
CA SER A 2 -3.88 7.75 -22.07
C SER A 2 -4.72 7.14 -20.95
N ASN A 3 -5.36 6.01 -21.20
CA ASN A 3 -6.03 5.26 -20.13
C ASN A 3 -4.95 4.72 -19.19
N LEU A 4 -4.94 5.20 -17.96
CA LEU A 4 -4.06 4.70 -16.91
C LEU A 4 -4.76 3.50 -16.26
N ASN A 5 -4.25 2.30 -16.52
CA ASN A 5 -4.79 1.07 -15.96
C ASN A 5 -3.96 0.70 -14.73
N LEU A 6 -4.55 0.79 -13.54
CA LEU A 6 -3.94 0.29 -12.32
C LEU A 6 -4.18 -1.22 -12.21
N GLU A 7 -3.10 -1.98 -12.11
CA GLU A 7 -3.16 -3.44 -11.95
C GLU A 7 -2.91 -3.81 -10.49
N ILE A 8 -3.86 -4.50 -9.86
CA ILE A 8 -3.70 -5.03 -8.49
C ILE A 8 -3.34 -6.50 -8.59
N LYS A 9 -2.26 -6.89 -7.90
CA LYS A 9 -1.71 -8.25 -7.88
C LYS A 9 -1.59 -8.75 -6.45
N ILE A 10 -1.99 -10.01 -6.26
CA ILE A 10 -1.82 -10.76 -5.02
C ILE A 10 -1.35 -12.14 -5.42
N GLY A 11 -0.24 -12.61 -4.85
CA GLY A 11 0.28 -13.94 -5.16
C GLY A 11 1.75 -14.12 -4.83
N GLU A 12 2.13 -15.37 -4.58
CA GLU A 12 3.49 -15.76 -4.18
C GLU A 12 4.53 -15.49 -5.27
N GLU A 13 4.10 -15.44 -6.53
CA GLU A 13 4.94 -15.06 -7.68
C GLU A 13 5.49 -13.62 -7.59
N TYR A 14 4.83 -12.75 -6.82
CA TYR A 14 5.27 -11.37 -6.55
C TYR A 14 5.90 -11.21 -5.16
N PHE A 15 5.58 -12.13 -4.23
CA PHE A 15 6.05 -12.13 -2.86
C PHE A 15 6.55 -13.54 -2.48
N PRO A 16 7.83 -13.84 -2.74
CA PRO A 16 8.44 -15.06 -2.24
C PRO A 16 8.28 -15.17 -0.72
N TYR A 17 8.18 -16.40 -0.21
CA TYR A 17 7.98 -16.64 1.22
C TYR A 17 9.11 -16.05 2.08
N GLU A 18 10.33 -15.98 1.54
CA GLU A 18 11.53 -15.47 2.20
C GLU A 18 11.42 -13.98 2.58
N ILE A 19 10.57 -13.21 1.88
CA ILE A 19 10.38 -11.78 2.14
C ILE A 19 9.08 -11.46 2.89
N LYS A 20 8.30 -12.50 3.27
CA LYS A 20 6.96 -12.33 3.81
C LYS A 20 6.90 -11.47 5.08
N ASP A 21 7.96 -11.45 5.88
CA ASP A 21 8.01 -10.73 7.15
C ASP A 21 8.59 -9.30 6.98
N PHE A 22 9.15 -9.00 5.81
CA PHE A 22 9.84 -7.74 5.52
C PHE A 22 9.00 -6.78 4.68
N LEU A 23 8.06 -7.29 3.88
CA LEU A 23 7.27 -6.48 2.97
C LEU A 23 5.79 -6.84 3.07
N SER A 24 4.96 -5.87 3.48
CA SER A 24 3.50 -6.06 3.56
C SER A 24 2.83 -5.84 2.21
N GLY A 25 3.24 -4.82 1.48
CA GLY A 25 2.76 -4.49 0.15
C GLY A 25 3.80 -3.62 -0.54
N LYS A 26 3.59 -3.37 -1.83
CA LYS A 26 4.42 -2.43 -2.58
C LYS A 26 3.74 -1.96 -3.86
N THR A 27 3.97 -0.70 -4.20
CA THR A 27 3.66 -0.13 -5.51
C THR A 27 4.90 -0.13 -6.40
N VAL A 28 4.80 -0.64 -7.62
CA VAL A 28 5.89 -0.68 -8.60
C VAL A 28 5.42 -0.19 -9.97
N TYR A 29 6.33 0.42 -10.75
CA TYR A 29 6.08 0.70 -12.16
C TYR A 29 6.77 -0.35 -13.02
N LYS A 30 5.98 -1.14 -13.75
CA LYS A 30 6.50 -2.13 -14.70
C LYS A 30 5.95 -1.82 -16.09
N ASN A 31 6.85 -1.65 -17.06
CA ASN A 31 6.50 -1.32 -18.45
C ASN A 31 5.59 -0.07 -18.56
N GLY A 32 5.84 0.94 -17.71
CA GLY A 32 5.06 2.18 -17.70
C GLY A 32 3.64 2.06 -17.12
N GLN A 33 3.29 0.92 -16.51
CA GLN A 33 2.01 0.71 -15.83
C GLN A 33 2.24 0.54 -14.31
N PRO A 34 1.46 1.24 -13.47
CA PRO A 34 1.50 1.06 -12.03
C PRO A 34 0.91 -0.30 -11.65
N ARG A 35 1.60 -1.00 -10.75
CA ARG A 35 1.14 -2.27 -10.18
C ARG A 35 1.24 -2.21 -8.67
N ILE A 36 0.18 -2.62 -8.00
CA ILE A 36 0.17 -2.80 -6.54
C ILE A 36 0.28 -4.28 -6.25
N GLY A 37 1.29 -4.66 -5.49
CA GLY A 37 1.45 -6.00 -4.96
C GLY A 37 1.08 -6.05 -3.49
N ILE A 38 0.28 -7.03 -3.09
CA ILE A 38 -0.02 -7.33 -1.68
C ILE A 38 0.57 -8.68 -1.31
N ASN A 39 1.25 -8.73 -0.17
CA ASN A 39 1.79 -9.95 0.37
C ASN A 39 0.65 -10.93 0.74
N PRO A 40 0.57 -12.10 0.08
CA PRO A 40 -0.50 -13.07 0.30
C PRO A 40 -0.45 -13.73 1.68
N TYR A 41 0.72 -13.72 2.35
CA TYR A 41 0.91 -14.30 3.68
C TYR A 41 0.41 -13.39 4.81
N LEU A 42 -0.02 -12.16 4.51
CA LEU A 42 -0.66 -11.29 5.48
C LEU A 42 -2.04 -11.85 5.88
N PRO A 43 -2.43 -11.70 7.17
CA PRO A 43 -3.81 -11.96 7.59
C PRO A 43 -4.81 -11.21 6.71
N ILE A 44 -5.91 -11.87 6.33
CA ILE A 44 -6.93 -11.31 5.44
C ILE A 44 -7.49 -9.96 5.93
N THR A 45 -7.49 -9.73 7.25
CA THR A 45 -7.91 -8.48 7.88
C THR A 45 -6.95 -7.31 7.67
N ARG A 46 -5.67 -7.57 7.37
CA ARG A 46 -4.65 -6.55 7.08
C ARG A 46 -4.57 -6.19 5.60
N GLN A 47 -4.94 -7.12 4.71
CA GLN A 47 -4.83 -6.92 3.27
C GLN A 47 -5.59 -5.67 2.75
N PRO A 48 -6.80 -5.34 3.23
CA PRO A 48 -7.48 -4.10 2.80
C PRO A 48 -6.71 -2.85 3.19
N PHE A 49 -6.16 -2.79 4.40
CA PHE A 49 -5.35 -1.66 4.85
C PHE A 49 -4.09 -1.52 4.00
N THR A 50 -3.37 -2.62 3.79
CA THR A 50 -2.16 -2.62 2.96
C THR A 50 -2.46 -2.22 1.52
N LEU A 51 -3.58 -2.68 0.94
CA LEU A 51 -3.98 -2.26 -0.40
C LEU A 51 -4.29 -0.77 -0.47
N SER A 52 -5.03 -0.26 0.52
CA SER A 52 -5.30 1.18 0.61
C SER A 52 -4.02 1.99 0.79
N HIS A 53 -3.05 1.49 1.56
CA HIS A 53 -1.75 2.13 1.79
C HIS A 53 -0.96 2.31 0.49
N GLU A 54 -0.81 1.23 -0.26
CA GLU A 54 -0.14 1.25 -1.55
C GLU A 54 -0.90 2.09 -2.58
N LEU A 55 -2.24 2.08 -2.53
CA LEU A 55 -3.05 2.98 -3.35
C LEU A 55 -2.82 4.44 -2.99
N SER A 56 -2.66 4.78 -1.70
CA SER A 56 -2.35 6.13 -1.25
C SER A 56 -1.00 6.60 -1.78
N HIS A 57 0.03 5.73 -1.75
CA HIS A 57 1.30 6.00 -2.41
C HIS A 57 1.15 6.27 -3.91
N TYR A 58 0.36 5.47 -4.60
CA TYR A 58 0.07 5.69 -6.01
C TYR A 58 -0.65 7.03 -6.25
N ILE A 59 -1.59 7.44 -5.39
CA ILE A 59 -2.33 8.69 -5.58
C ILE A 59 -1.45 9.92 -5.27
N LEU A 60 -0.76 9.89 -4.14
CA LEU A 60 -0.04 11.05 -3.61
C LEU A 60 1.36 11.18 -4.20
N HIS A 61 2.02 10.06 -4.51
CA HIS A 61 3.47 10.02 -4.75
C HIS A 61 3.83 9.44 -6.13
N ILE A 62 2.89 9.29 -7.06
CA ILE A 62 3.11 8.76 -8.44
C ILE A 62 4.31 9.36 -9.17
N ASN A 63 4.61 10.63 -8.94
CA ASN A 63 5.68 11.35 -9.62
C ASN A 63 7.03 11.27 -8.89
N ASN A 64 7.09 10.62 -7.74
CA ASN A 64 8.31 10.46 -6.97
C ASN A 64 9.10 9.25 -7.52
N ASN A 65 10.42 9.39 -7.64
CA ASN A 65 11.31 8.31 -8.10
C ASN A 65 11.29 7.05 -7.19
N LEU A 66 10.57 7.11 -6.07
CA LEU A 66 10.34 6.07 -5.07
C LEU A 66 9.83 4.74 -5.64
N PHE A 67 9.06 4.78 -6.74
CA PHE A 67 8.38 3.60 -7.28
C PHE A 67 9.01 3.07 -8.59
N GLN A 68 10.17 3.61 -8.99
CA GLN A 68 10.87 3.19 -10.21
C GLN A 68 11.54 1.81 -10.09
N SER A 69 11.55 1.22 -8.90
CA SER A 69 11.94 -0.17 -8.72
C SER A 69 11.01 -1.06 -9.56
N GLN A 70 11.57 -1.67 -10.61
CA GLN A 70 10.80 -2.50 -11.56
C GLN A 70 10.40 -3.86 -10.97
N ASN A 71 10.89 -4.22 -9.79
CA ASN A 71 10.71 -5.54 -9.18
C ASN A 71 10.41 -5.45 -7.68
N PHE A 72 9.51 -6.33 -7.20
CA PHE A 72 9.17 -6.44 -5.78
C PHE A 72 10.38 -6.82 -4.91
N ASN A 73 11.28 -7.65 -5.44
CA ASN A 73 12.44 -8.19 -4.72
C ASN A 73 13.64 -7.24 -4.60
N SER A 74 13.64 -6.09 -5.29
CA SER A 74 14.86 -5.25 -5.36
C SER A 74 15.15 -4.44 -4.09
N LEU A 75 14.33 -4.55 -3.03
CA LEU A 75 14.41 -3.71 -1.83
C LEU A 75 15.02 -4.40 -0.60
N ILE A 76 15.41 -5.68 -0.67
CA ILE A 76 16.06 -6.34 0.49
C ILE A 76 17.36 -5.59 0.88
N ASN A 77 17.94 -4.82 -0.04
CA ASN A 77 19.17 -4.04 0.16
C ASN A 77 18.98 -2.52 0.23
N ASP A 78 17.78 -2.00 -0.07
CA ASP A 78 17.52 -0.59 0.18
C ASP A 78 17.24 -0.49 1.67
N GLU A 79 18.25 -0.06 2.41
CA GLU A 79 18.12 0.27 3.82
C GLU A 79 16.81 1.04 4.02
N PHE A 80 16.04 0.65 5.04
CA PHE A 80 14.89 1.36 5.59
C PHE A 80 15.30 2.74 6.17
N ASN A 81 16.26 3.41 5.53
CA ASN A 81 16.91 4.63 5.93
C ASN A 81 16.22 5.79 5.22
N GLY A 82 15.17 6.24 5.90
CA GLY A 82 14.55 7.54 5.67
C GLY A 82 13.38 7.47 4.70
N ARG A 83 12.18 7.66 5.24
CA ARG A 83 11.09 8.49 4.68
C ARG A 83 9.83 8.34 5.53
N ASN A 84 9.86 8.99 6.69
CA ASN A 84 8.77 8.93 7.65
C ASN A 84 7.53 9.72 7.18
N LEU A 85 7.71 10.75 6.33
CA LEU A 85 6.62 11.62 5.91
C LEU A 85 5.73 10.97 4.85
N GLU A 86 6.28 10.38 3.79
CA GLU A 86 5.48 9.74 2.75
C GLU A 86 4.70 8.53 3.28
N GLU A 87 5.31 7.73 4.16
CA GLU A 87 4.62 6.64 4.85
C GLU A 87 3.51 7.16 5.77
N GLN A 88 3.76 8.24 6.54
CA GLN A 88 2.75 8.90 7.37
C GLN A 88 1.61 9.50 6.54
N GLU A 89 1.90 10.10 5.40
CA GLU A 89 0.91 10.66 4.48
C GLU A 89 0.05 9.56 3.88
N ALA A 90 0.66 8.43 3.49
CA ALA A 90 -0.06 7.26 3.02
C ALA A 90 -0.98 6.70 4.12
N ASP A 91 -0.45 6.44 5.33
CA ASP A 91 -1.23 5.98 6.49
C ASP A 91 -2.40 6.94 6.80
N THR A 92 -2.14 8.25 6.74
CA THR A 92 -3.13 9.28 6.97
C THR A 92 -4.26 9.19 5.95
N LEU A 93 -3.94 9.08 4.65
CA LEU A 93 -4.95 8.96 3.61
C LEU A 93 -5.75 7.66 3.75
N VAL A 94 -5.11 6.54 4.11
CA VAL A 94 -5.82 5.28 4.39
C VAL A 94 -6.85 5.45 5.49
N SER A 95 -6.52 6.20 6.55
CA SER A 95 -7.46 6.46 7.64
C SER A 95 -8.72 7.15 7.14
N TYR A 96 -8.61 8.12 6.22
CA TYR A 96 -9.76 8.78 5.59
C TYR A 96 -10.55 7.87 4.64
N ILE A 97 -9.88 6.95 3.95
CA ILE A 97 -10.53 6.01 3.02
C ILE A 97 -11.31 4.94 3.79
N MET A 98 -10.68 4.34 4.80
CA MET A 98 -11.22 3.16 5.49
C MET A 98 -12.11 3.50 6.67
N VAL A 99 -11.86 4.63 7.34
CA VAL A 99 -12.66 5.07 8.47
C VAL A 99 -13.54 6.22 8.02
N ASN A 100 -14.82 5.92 7.78
CA ASN A 100 -15.81 6.97 7.62
C ASN A 100 -15.96 7.71 8.97
N PRO A 101 -15.62 9.01 9.06
CA PRO A 101 -15.64 9.74 10.33
C PRO A 101 -17.02 9.75 10.98
N TYR A 102 -18.09 9.83 10.18
CA TYR A 102 -19.47 9.81 10.67
C TYR A 102 -19.86 8.42 11.21
N ALA A 103 -19.48 7.35 10.52
CA ALA A 103 -19.75 5.99 10.98
C ALA A 103 -19.00 5.68 12.29
N PHE A 104 -17.75 6.13 12.38
CA PHE A 104 -16.92 5.99 13.58
C PHE A 104 -17.50 6.75 14.78
N MET A 105 -17.83 8.04 14.60
CA MET A 105 -18.42 8.86 15.66
C MET A 105 -19.77 8.30 16.14
N ARG A 106 -20.59 7.77 15.22
CA ARG A 106 -21.85 7.10 15.58
C ARG A 106 -21.62 5.83 16.40
N ALA A 107 -20.67 4.99 16.01
CA ALA A 107 -20.34 3.78 16.76
C ALA A 107 -19.81 4.10 18.16
N PHE A 108 -19.01 5.16 18.29
CA PHE A 108 -18.48 5.63 19.57
C PHE A 108 -19.59 6.19 20.49
N ALA A 109 -20.53 6.97 19.94
CA ALA A 109 -21.67 7.50 20.68
C ALA A 109 -22.61 6.39 21.19
N LEU A 110 -22.79 5.31 20.43
CA LEU A 110 -23.60 4.15 20.83
C LEU A 110 -22.97 3.30 21.94
N LYS A 111 -21.65 3.37 22.12
CA LYS A 111 -20.93 2.61 23.16
C LYS A 111 -21.01 3.26 24.55
N ASN A 112 -21.31 4.56 24.61
CA ASN A 112 -21.35 5.34 25.85
C ASN A 112 -22.78 5.57 26.40
N ASN A 113 -23.77 4.89 25.81
CA ASN A 113 -25.15 4.79 26.29
C ASN A 113 -25.48 3.34 26.62
#